data_AF-L0RUB9-F1
#
_entry.id   AF-L0RUB9-F1
#
_cell.length_a   1.000
_cell.length_b   1.000
_cell.length_c   1.000
_cell.angle_alpha   90.00
_cell.angle_beta   90.00
_cell.angle_gamma   90.00
#
_symmetry.space_group_name_H-M   'P 1'
#
loop_
_entity.id
_entity.type
_entity.pdbx_description
1 polymer ?
#
loop_
_entity_poly.entity_id
_entity_poly.type
_entity_poly.pdbx_seq_one_letter_code
_entity_poly.pdbx_strand_id
1 'polypeptide(L)' 'MKLMLYYPRFIATPYIGSYADEAVANMVEISFDNLNEFLTFGKCENKIG' A
#
# COMPACT_ATOMS: atom_id res chain seq x y z
N MET A 1 -19.87 7.56 13.00
CA MET A 1 -19.37 8.71 13.79
C MET A 1 -19.49 8.55 15.32
N LYS A 2 -20.04 7.46 15.87
CA LYS A 2 -20.18 7.28 17.34
C LYS A 2 -18.84 7.14 18.10
N LEU A 3 -17.80 6.56 17.48
CA LEU A 3 -16.50 6.37 18.12
C LEU A 3 -15.70 7.68 18.35
N MET A 4 -15.98 8.73 17.57
CA MET A 4 -15.30 10.03 17.73
C MET A 4 -15.61 10.69 19.08
N LEU A 5 -16.73 10.35 19.70
CA LEU A 5 -17.13 10.86 21.02
C LEU A 5 -16.18 10.42 22.15
N TYR A 6 -15.33 9.41 21.91
CA TYR A 6 -14.39 8.88 22.89
C TYR A 6 -12.98 9.48 22.78
N TYR A 7 -12.74 10.43 21.89
CA TYR A 7 -11.45 11.14 21.84
C TYR A 7 -11.13 11.80 23.20
N PRO A 8 -9.89 11.67 23.73
CA PRO A 8 -8.68 11.11 23.11
C PRO A 8 -8.44 9.61 23.37
N ARG A 9 -9.35 8.89 24.03
CA ARG A 9 -9.20 7.44 24.31
C ARG A 9 -9.26 6.57 23.05
N PHE A 10 -9.75 7.14 21.95
CA PHE A 10 -9.81 6.51 20.64
C PHE A 10 -9.26 7.47 19.59
N ILE A 11 -8.36 6.96 18.74
CA ILE A 11 -7.78 7.67 17.59
C ILE A 11 -8.15 6.87 16.34
N ALA A 12 -8.77 7.54 15.37
CA ALA A 12 -8.99 6.99 14.04
C ALA A 12 -8.06 7.70 13.06
N THR A 13 -7.40 6.93 12.21
CA THR A 13 -6.65 7.43 11.06
C THR A 13 -7.31 6.88 9.79
N PRO A 14 -7.51 7.71 8.75
CA PRO A 14 -8.19 7.28 7.54
C PRO A 14 -7.25 6.48 6.62
N TYR A 15 -6.77 5.33 7.10
CA TYR A 15 -5.88 4.42 6.36
C TYR A 15 -4.62 5.11 5.77
N ILE A 16 -4.01 6.03 6.53
CA ILE A 16 -2.80 6.77 6.13
C ILE A 16 -1.50 6.04 6.49
N GLY A 17 -1.57 4.74 6.83
CA GLY A 17 -0.41 3.97 7.27
C GLY A 17 0.66 3.81 6.19
N SER A 18 0.27 3.79 4.91
CA SER A 18 1.17 3.77 3.76
C SER A 18 1.38 5.14 3.12
N TYR A 19 0.87 6.22 3.73
CA TYR A 19 0.99 7.58 3.21
C TYR A 19 2.30 8.24 3.66
N ALA A 20 3.41 7.58 3.36
CA ALA A 20 4.77 8.08 3.54
C ALA A 20 5.49 8.10 2.19
N ASP A 21 6.33 9.11 1.95
CA ASP A 21 6.99 9.32 0.65
C ASP A 21 7.72 8.06 0.16
N GLU A 22 8.49 7.43 1.05
CA GLU A 22 9.22 6.19 0.76
C GLU A 22 8.28 5.01 0.48
N ALA A 23 7.20 4.86 1.26
CA ALA A 23 6.25 3.77 1.05
C ALA A 23 5.54 3.90 -0.30
N VAL A 24 5.16 5.12 -0.69
CA VAL A 24 4.54 5.38 -1.99
C VAL A 24 5.52 5.13 -3.13
N ALA A 25 6.77 5.61 -3.02
CA ALA A 25 7.81 5.36 -4.02
C ALA A 25 8.05 3.85 -4.21
N ASN A 26 8.27 3.12 -3.12
CA ASN A 26 8.50 1.67 -3.16
C ASN A 26 7.31 0.91 -3.78
N MET A 27 6.07 1.26 -3.40
CA MET A 27 4.87 0.62 -3.96
C MET A 27 4.75 0.82 -5.47
N VAL A 28 5.09 2.02 -5.96
CA VAL A 28 5.04 2.36 -7.37
C VAL A 28 6.15 1.62 -8.13
N GLU A 29 7.39 1.69 -7.66
CA GLU A 29 8.55 1.04 -8.28
C GLU A 29 8.34 -0.47 -8.41
N ILE A 30 8.00 -1.14 -7.30
CA ILE A 30 7.76 -2.60 -7.30
C ILE A 30 6.61 -2.98 -8.24
N SER A 31 5.57 -2.15 -8.33
CA SER A 31 4.44 -2.41 -9.24
C SER A 31 4.87 -2.36 -10.71
N PHE A 32 5.73 -1.42 -11.09
CA PHE A 32 6.26 -1.32 -12.45
C PHE A 32 7.24 -2.46 -12.76
N ASP A 33 8.08 -2.84 -11.80
CA ASP A 33 8.99 -3.98 -11.97
C ASP A 33 8.21 -5.28 -12.16
N ASN A 34 7.21 -5.53 -11.33
CA ASN A 34 6.32 -6.68 -11.46
C ASN A 34 5.61 -6.71 -12.83
N LEU A 35 5.15 -5.55 -13.31
CA LEU A 35 4.50 -5.44 -14.61
C LEU A 35 5.48 -5.77 -15.74
N ASN A 36 6.68 -5.20 -15.69
CA ASN A 36 7.71 -5.42 -16.70
C ASN A 36 8.17 -6.90 -16.74
N GLU A 37 8.42 -7.50 -15.57
CA GLU A 37 8.74 -8.92 -15.45
C GLU A 37 7.63 -9.80 -16.00
N PHE A 38 6.38 -9.51 -15.67
CA PHE A 38 5.24 -10.28 -16.14
C PHE A 38 5.09 -10.22 -17.66
N LEU A 39 5.27 -9.04 -18.26
CA LEU A 39 5.26 -8.86 -19.71
C LEU A 39 6.42 -9.57 -20.41
N THR A 40 7.59 -9.61 -19.78
CA THR A 40 8.82 -10.16 -20.38
C THR A 40 8.93 -11.68 -20.23
N PHE A 41 8.55 -12.22 -19.06
CA PHE A 41 8.77 -13.61 -18.68
C PHE A 41 7.48 -14.41 -18.44
N GLY A 42 6.32 -13.76 -18.49
CA GLY A 42 5.02 -14.38 -18.15
C GLY A 42 4.83 -14.67 -16.66
N LYS A 43 5.76 -14.22 -15.82
CA LYS A 43 5.76 -14.34 -14.36
C LYS A 43 6.51 -13.17 -13.72
N CYS A 44 6.18 -12.85 -12.48
CA CYS A 44 6.90 -11.92 -11.62
C CYS A 44 6.94 -12.49 -10.19
N GLU A 45 7.88 -12.01 -9.38
CA GLU A 45 8.09 -12.52 -8.01
C GLU A 45 6.85 -12.36 -7.13
N ASN A 46 6.12 -11.24 -7.29
CA ASN A 46 4.95 -10.92 -6.48
C ASN A 46 3.63 -11.36 -7.14
N LYS A 47 3.66 -12.33 -8.06
CA LYS A 47 2.44 -12.87 -8.69
C LYS A 47 1.54 -13.49 -7.62
N ILE A 48 0.26 -13.12 -7.62
CA ILE A 48 -0.76 -13.76 -6.78
C ILE A 48 -1.04 -15.17 -7.34
N GLY A 49 -0.97 -16.17 -6.46
CA GLY A 49 -1.17 -17.59 -6.77
C GLY A 49 -2.56 -17.93 -7.30
#